data_AF-A0A7S3SKN8-F1
#
_entry.id   AF-A0A7S3SKN8-F1
#
_cell.length_a   1.000
_cell.length_b   1.000
_cell.length_c   1.000
_cell.angle_alpha   90.00
_cell.angle_beta   90.00
_cell.angle_gamma   90.00
#
_symmetry.space_group_name_H-M   'P 1'
#
loop_
_entity.id
_entity.type
_entity.pdbx_description
1 polymer ?
#
loop_
_entity_poly.entity_id
_entity_poly.type
_entity_poly.pdbx_seq_one_letter_code
_entity_poly.pdbx_strand_id
1 'polypeptide(L)'
;MAGAIILAALLSPAVSPPPSPPPFPPGPPAPPPPPPPLSPGLTGDPHLHFAHGGEADFRGEDGAVYNMLSHTNISVNGAWEMASFLLPLHWGGMKVRGSFVTDAYIVVKTASSGRTIRVEYSPNQPPTPLVHGLPGGGAATRLHAGEPAVAVEDVRISLEAREGGQGGGAEVLQVSTAGWKLEASARLIWRSTVPGKKQIDLSLAPLRDPLGPQPPTGKMVAPHGLIGQSYDGDGIAVDGKQDKYKDLWKAQGGGHEIVTQAQAEGAIEGEGDDYKMADFFGTDFKYSRFAVAEAPVRDVSKLTGMHRLARPTTGAPGSASTWKVSSGTIGDDEREGQNEPAPSR
;
A
#
# COMPACT_ATOMS: atom_id res chain seq x y z
N MET A 1 83.51 -78.68 11.01
CA MET A 1 83.24 -78.76 9.56
C MET A 1 81.90 -78.10 9.29
N ALA A 2 81.84 -77.31 8.22
CA ALA A 2 80.76 -76.40 7.87
C ALA A 2 79.45 -77.12 7.47
N GLY A 3 78.33 -76.41 7.62
CA GLY A 3 77.03 -76.81 7.07
C GLY A 3 75.95 -75.78 7.42
N ALA A 4 75.72 -74.83 6.51
CA ALA A 4 74.72 -73.77 6.61
C ALA A 4 73.32 -74.27 6.24
N ILE A 5 72.28 -73.77 6.95
CA ILE A 5 70.92 -73.61 6.40
C ILE A 5 70.35 -72.32 7.01
N ILE A 6 70.15 -71.30 6.17
CA ILE A 6 69.44 -70.05 6.51
C ILE A 6 68.02 -70.19 5.97
N LEU A 7 67.03 -70.10 6.85
CA LEU A 7 65.61 -70.09 6.52
C LEU A 7 65.15 -68.62 6.43
N ALA A 8 64.83 -68.16 5.22
CA ALA A 8 64.28 -66.84 4.97
C ALA A 8 62.76 -66.85 5.22
N ALA A 9 62.28 -65.96 6.08
CA ALA A 9 60.86 -65.74 6.36
C ALA A 9 60.47 -64.30 5.98
N LEU A 10 59.45 -64.23 5.12
CA LEU A 10 58.38 -63.23 5.00
C LEU A 10 58.75 -61.75 4.82
N LEU A 11 58.16 -61.13 3.80
CA LEU A 11 57.35 -59.91 3.92
C LEU A 11 56.69 -59.59 2.57
N SER A 12 55.36 -59.65 2.54
CA SER A 12 54.52 -59.25 1.41
C SER A 12 54.68 -57.76 1.08
N PRO A 13 54.64 -57.36 -0.21
CA PRO A 13 54.77 -55.96 -0.60
C PRO A 13 53.53 -55.16 -0.21
N ALA A 14 53.77 -53.99 0.41
CA ALA A 14 52.74 -53.00 0.73
C ALA A 14 52.16 -52.41 -0.56
N VAL A 15 50.84 -52.52 -0.73
CA VAL A 15 50.07 -51.92 -1.83
C VAL A 15 49.95 -50.42 -1.57
N SER A 16 50.41 -49.60 -2.51
CA SER A 16 50.29 -48.13 -2.45
C SER A 16 48.84 -47.66 -2.60
N PRO A 17 48.41 -46.59 -1.91
CA PRO A 17 47.06 -46.04 -2.06
C PRO A 17 46.85 -45.43 -3.45
N PRO A 18 45.60 -45.45 -3.98
CA PRO A 18 45.30 -44.90 -5.29
C PRO A 18 45.48 -43.38 -5.34
N PRO A 19 45.82 -42.81 -6.52
CA PRO A 19 46.00 -41.37 -6.69
C PRO A 19 44.70 -40.59 -6.49
N SER A 20 44.81 -39.40 -5.90
CA SER A 20 43.69 -38.48 -5.69
C SER A 20 43.03 -38.06 -7.01
N PRO A 21 41.69 -37.85 -7.03
CA PRO A 21 41.00 -37.36 -8.22
C PRO A 21 41.47 -35.94 -8.60
N PRO A 22 41.43 -35.58 -9.90
CA PRO A 22 41.78 -34.25 -10.36
C PRO A 22 40.83 -33.18 -9.78
N PRO A 23 41.29 -31.94 -9.59
CA PRO A 23 40.45 -30.84 -9.11
C PRO A 23 39.30 -30.56 -10.09
N PHE A 24 38.12 -30.27 -9.53
CA PHE A 24 36.95 -29.89 -10.31
C PHE A 24 37.23 -28.65 -11.18
N PRO A 25 36.67 -28.58 -12.40
CA PRO A 25 36.74 -27.36 -13.21
C PRO A 25 36.09 -26.19 -12.44
N PRO A 26 36.58 -24.95 -12.63
CA PRO A 26 35.97 -23.77 -12.01
C PRO A 26 34.50 -23.68 -12.42
N GLY A 27 33.63 -23.49 -11.44
CA GLY A 27 32.20 -23.29 -11.67
C GLY A 27 31.93 -22.08 -12.57
N PRO A 28 30.74 -22.00 -13.19
CA PRO A 28 30.35 -20.83 -13.97
C PRO A 28 30.49 -19.55 -13.13
N PRO A 29 30.83 -18.42 -13.77
CA PRO A 29 30.95 -17.14 -13.07
C PRO A 29 29.64 -16.84 -12.34
N ALA A 30 29.76 -16.31 -11.12
CA ALA A 30 28.61 -15.89 -10.34
C ALA A 30 27.72 -14.94 -11.17
N PRO A 31 26.39 -15.01 -11.04
CA PRO A 31 25.51 -14.04 -11.67
C PRO A 31 25.94 -12.62 -11.26
N PRO A 32 25.81 -11.63 -12.15
CA PRO A 32 26.16 -10.26 -11.82
C PRO A 32 25.38 -9.81 -10.57
N PRO A 33 25.98 -8.96 -9.72
CA PRO A 33 25.28 -8.41 -8.58
C PRO A 33 23.98 -7.71 -9.04
N PRO A 34 22.91 -7.71 -8.22
CA PRO A 34 21.69 -6.99 -8.54
C PRO A 34 22.02 -5.51 -8.82
N PRO A 35 21.31 -4.87 -9.76
CA PRO A 35 21.52 -3.46 -10.02
C PRO A 35 21.34 -2.65 -8.72
N PRO A 36 22.11 -1.56 -8.53
CA PRO A 36 21.95 -0.68 -7.39
C PRO A 36 20.52 -0.11 -7.32
N PRO A 37 20.01 0.23 -6.13
CA PRO A 37 18.67 0.77 -5.99
C PRO A 37 18.49 2.07 -6.78
N LEU A 38 17.26 2.20 -7.27
CA LEU A 38 16.62 3.23 -8.09
C LEU A 38 17.28 4.63 -8.10
N SER A 39 17.39 5.19 -9.31
CA SER A 39 17.65 6.61 -9.52
C SER A 39 16.65 7.48 -8.76
N PRO A 40 17.01 8.70 -8.30
CA PRO A 40 16.06 9.62 -7.70
C PRO A 40 14.95 9.96 -8.70
N GLY A 41 13.78 9.37 -8.49
CA GLY A 41 12.55 9.67 -9.21
C GLY A 41 11.89 10.90 -8.61
N LEU A 42 11.49 11.82 -9.47
CA LEU A 42 10.57 12.89 -9.12
C LEU A 42 9.16 12.31 -9.15
N THR A 43 8.48 12.41 -8.02
CA THR A 43 7.13 11.93 -7.80
C THR A 43 6.39 12.97 -6.95
N GLY A 44 5.11 13.19 -7.22
CA GLY A 44 4.29 14.24 -6.58
C GLY A 44 2.76 14.08 -6.68
N ASP A 45 2.27 12.94 -7.17
CA ASP A 45 0.87 12.54 -7.23
C ASP A 45 0.62 11.39 -6.24
N PRO A 46 -0.64 11.01 -5.92
CA PRO A 46 -0.89 9.97 -4.93
C PRO A 46 -0.32 8.62 -5.36
N HIS A 47 0.55 8.10 -4.52
CA HIS A 47 1.15 6.77 -4.70
C HIS A 47 0.29 5.74 -3.99
N LEU A 48 -0.03 4.67 -4.69
CA LEU A 48 -0.58 3.47 -4.05
C LEU A 48 0.59 2.64 -3.53
N HIS A 49 0.56 2.35 -2.23
CA HIS A 49 1.47 1.40 -1.59
C HIS A 49 0.69 0.14 -1.22
N PHE A 50 1.15 -1.02 -1.69
CA PHE A 50 0.48 -2.31 -1.52
C PHE A 50 1.05 -3.13 -0.35
N ALA A 51 0.29 -4.12 0.14
CA ALA A 51 0.58 -4.85 1.39
C ALA A 51 1.92 -5.61 1.37
N HIS A 52 2.36 -6.02 0.19
CA HIS A 52 3.61 -6.73 -0.02
C HIS A 52 4.76 -5.81 -0.46
N GLY A 53 4.55 -4.49 -0.53
CA GLY A 53 5.55 -3.49 -0.90
C GLY A 53 5.68 -3.27 -2.41
N GLY A 54 4.63 -3.58 -3.17
CA GLY A 54 4.47 -3.10 -4.53
C GLY A 54 3.98 -1.65 -4.54
N GLU A 55 4.28 -0.92 -5.61
CA GLU A 55 3.87 0.48 -5.74
C GLU A 55 3.31 0.77 -7.15
N ALA A 56 2.36 1.69 -7.25
CA ALA A 56 1.86 2.20 -8.52
C ALA A 56 1.24 3.59 -8.36
N ASP A 57 1.21 4.36 -9.44
CA ASP A 57 0.58 5.69 -9.42
C ASP A 57 -0.84 5.58 -9.96
N PHE A 58 -1.77 6.34 -9.38
CA PHE A 58 -3.15 6.35 -9.80
C PHE A 58 -3.66 7.78 -9.96
N ARG A 59 -4.20 8.07 -11.14
CA ARG A 59 -4.84 9.35 -11.43
C ARG A 59 -6.35 9.19 -11.54
N GLY A 60 -7.09 9.38 -10.45
CA GLY A 60 -8.56 9.36 -10.54
C GLY A 60 -9.11 10.47 -11.45
N GLU A 61 -10.23 10.22 -12.11
CA GLU A 61 -10.97 11.28 -12.82
C GLU A 61 -11.46 12.38 -11.87
N ASP A 62 -11.67 13.59 -12.40
CA ASP A 62 -12.11 14.73 -11.60
C ASP A 62 -13.52 14.52 -11.04
N GLY A 63 -13.67 14.63 -9.72
CA GLY A 63 -14.93 14.40 -9.01
C GLY A 63 -15.35 12.92 -8.94
N ALA A 64 -14.56 11.99 -9.47
CA ALA A 64 -14.87 10.57 -9.45
C ALA A 64 -14.51 9.95 -8.09
N VAL A 65 -15.25 8.90 -7.75
CA VAL A 65 -15.07 8.15 -6.51
C VAL A 65 -14.58 6.75 -6.87
N TYR A 66 -13.54 6.27 -6.19
CA TYR A 66 -12.99 4.93 -6.41
C TYR A 66 -12.94 4.14 -5.10
N ASN A 67 -13.20 2.84 -5.17
CA ASN A 67 -13.09 1.95 -4.02
C ASN A 67 -11.61 1.64 -3.71
N MET A 68 -11.18 1.97 -2.50
CA MET A 68 -9.81 1.76 -2.01
C MET A 68 -9.69 0.42 -1.27
N LEU A 69 -10.72 0.09 -0.48
CA LEU A 69 -10.85 -1.17 0.25
C LEU A 69 -12.32 -1.63 0.22
N SER A 70 -12.54 -2.89 -0.11
CA SER A 70 -13.82 -3.57 0.05
C SER A 70 -13.59 -4.89 0.76
N HIS A 71 -14.34 -5.13 1.83
CA HIS A 71 -14.35 -6.36 2.60
C HIS A 71 -15.74 -6.55 3.24
N THR A 72 -16.02 -7.73 3.81
CA THR A 72 -17.35 -8.18 4.29
C THR A 72 -18.16 -7.11 5.03
N ASN A 73 -17.50 -6.33 5.90
CA ASN A 73 -18.15 -5.38 6.78
C ASN A 73 -17.64 -3.93 6.64
N ILE A 74 -16.79 -3.66 5.65
CA ILE A 74 -16.23 -2.32 5.44
C ILE A 74 -16.03 -2.04 3.95
N SER A 75 -16.43 -0.86 3.51
CA SER A 75 -16.12 -0.29 2.20
C SER A 75 -15.53 1.10 2.40
N VAL A 76 -14.36 1.36 1.84
CA VAL A 76 -13.66 2.66 1.90
C VAL A 76 -13.54 3.19 0.48
N ASN A 77 -14.13 4.35 0.24
CA ASN A 77 -14.09 5.04 -1.04
C ASN A 77 -13.31 6.35 -0.89
N GLY A 78 -12.49 6.69 -1.87
CA GLY A 78 -11.82 7.99 -1.98
C GLY A 78 -12.40 8.78 -3.14
N ALA A 79 -12.75 10.04 -2.92
CA ALA A 79 -13.09 10.97 -3.99
C ALA A 79 -11.85 11.70 -4.48
N TRP A 80 -11.71 11.76 -5.79
CA TRP A 80 -10.55 12.30 -6.47
C TRP A 80 -10.90 13.63 -7.09
N GLU A 81 -10.03 14.61 -6.89
CA GLU A 81 -10.15 15.92 -7.53
C GLU A 81 -8.85 16.28 -8.22
N MET A 82 -8.98 16.93 -9.37
CA MET A 82 -7.85 17.51 -10.08
C MET A 82 -7.26 18.65 -9.26
N ALA A 83 -5.97 18.55 -8.98
CA ALA A 83 -5.22 19.66 -8.42
C ALA A 83 -3.91 19.83 -9.17
N SER A 84 -3.30 21.00 -9.00
CA SER A 84 -1.99 21.27 -9.57
C SER A 84 -1.07 21.83 -8.51
N PHE A 85 0.19 21.44 -8.57
CA PHE A 85 1.24 21.94 -7.70
C PHE A 85 2.48 22.27 -8.53
N LEU A 86 3.38 23.05 -7.95
CA LEU A 86 4.63 23.45 -8.58
C LEU A 86 5.80 22.65 -8.01
N LEU A 87 6.64 22.10 -8.88
CA LEU A 87 7.91 21.53 -8.47
C LEU A 87 8.86 22.63 -7.94
N PRO A 88 9.89 22.26 -7.16
CA PRO A 88 10.92 23.21 -6.73
C PRO A 88 11.56 24.01 -7.87
N LEU A 89 12.05 25.22 -7.57
CA LEU A 89 12.65 26.11 -8.57
C LEU A 89 13.89 25.52 -9.25
N HIS A 90 14.63 24.64 -8.55
CA HIS A 90 15.77 23.92 -9.13
C HIS A 90 15.35 22.89 -10.20
N TRP A 91 14.05 22.62 -10.32
CA TRP A 91 13.41 21.87 -11.41
C TRP A 91 12.66 22.78 -12.41
N GLY A 92 12.97 24.08 -12.41
CA GLY A 92 12.36 25.06 -13.33
C GLY A 92 10.96 25.50 -12.94
N GLY A 93 10.47 25.18 -11.73
CA GLY A 93 9.15 25.59 -11.27
C GLY A 93 8.00 24.98 -12.09
N MET A 94 8.24 23.81 -12.70
CA MET A 94 7.28 23.13 -13.57
C MET A 94 5.97 22.84 -12.82
N LYS A 95 4.84 23.10 -13.49
CA LYS A 95 3.51 22.78 -12.99
C LYS A 95 3.18 21.33 -13.28
N VAL A 96 2.71 20.60 -12.28
CA VAL A 96 2.21 19.24 -12.43
C VAL A 96 0.70 19.29 -12.26
N ARG A 97 -0.04 18.77 -13.23
CA ARG A 97 -1.49 18.55 -13.14
C ARG A 97 -1.73 17.09 -12.77
N GLY A 98 -2.08 16.86 -11.51
CA GLY A 98 -2.40 15.54 -10.96
C GLY A 98 -3.86 15.44 -10.53
N SER A 99 -4.14 14.39 -9.78
CA SER A 99 -5.39 14.22 -9.03
C SER A 99 -5.07 13.74 -7.64
N PHE A 100 -5.79 14.20 -6.62
CA PHE A 100 -5.56 13.79 -5.24
C PHE A 100 -6.83 13.19 -4.66
N VAL A 101 -6.70 12.22 -3.77
CA VAL A 101 -7.80 11.87 -2.87
C VAL A 101 -8.01 13.09 -1.97
N THR A 102 -9.21 13.67 -2.02
CA THR A 102 -9.52 14.91 -1.27
C THR A 102 -10.59 14.69 -0.23
N ASP A 103 -11.44 13.67 -0.42
CA ASP A 103 -12.48 13.26 0.51
C ASP A 103 -12.51 11.73 0.65
N ALA A 104 -12.95 11.25 1.81
CA ALA A 104 -13.11 9.82 2.11
C ALA A 104 -14.53 9.52 2.58
N TYR A 105 -15.12 8.46 2.03
CA TYR A 105 -16.45 7.99 2.36
C TYR A 105 -16.39 6.53 2.77
N ILE A 106 -16.78 6.25 4.02
CA ILE A 106 -16.64 4.92 4.61
C ILE A 106 -18.01 4.38 4.97
N VAL A 107 -18.26 3.13 4.59
CA VAL A 107 -19.44 2.35 5.01
C VAL A 107 -18.97 1.18 5.85
N VAL A 108 -19.50 1.06 7.06
CA VAL A 108 -19.21 -0.05 7.99
C VAL A 108 -20.50 -0.76 8.38
N LYS A 109 -20.48 -2.09 8.44
CA LYS A 109 -21.50 -2.89 9.13
C LYS A 109 -20.93 -3.37 10.46
N THR A 110 -21.64 -3.11 11.55
CA THR A 110 -21.24 -3.63 12.87
C THR A 110 -21.36 -5.15 12.89
N ALA A 111 -20.46 -5.82 13.61
CA ALA A 111 -20.32 -7.27 13.57
C ALA A 111 -21.51 -8.02 14.19
N SER A 112 -22.17 -7.46 15.21
CA SER A 112 -23.23 -8.16 15.95
C SER A 112 -24.62 -7.87 15.39
N SER A 113 -24.98 -6.59 15.21
CA SER A 113 -26.33 -6.22 14.74
C SER A 113 -26.44 -6.01 13.22
N GLY A 114 -25.32 -5.95 12.49
CA GLY A 114 -25.31 -5.60 11.07
C GLY A 114 -25.71 -4.14 10.79
N ARG A 115 -25.71 -3.28 11.83
CA ARG A 115 -26.05 -1.86 11.70
C ARG A 115 -25.08 -1.18 10.74
N THR A 116 -25.61 -0.41 9.80
CA THR A 116 -24.81 0.37 8.86
C THR A 116 -24.46 1.73 9.44
N ILE A 117 -23.16 2.00 9.55
CA ILE A 117 -22.59 3.30 9.93
C ILE A 117 -21.91 3.88 8.69
N ARG A 118 -22.14 5.17 8.42
CA ARG A 118 -21.50 5.89 7.31
C ARG A 118 -20.67 7.03 7.87
N VAL A 119 -19.45 7.20 7.37
CA VAL A 119 -18.54 8.28 7.76
C VAL A 119 -18.14 9.08 6.53
N GLU A 120 -18.44 10.37 6.56
CA GLU A 120 -17.98 11.34 5.57
C GLU A 120 -16.79 12.10 6.14
N TYR A 121 -15.71 12.23 5.37
CA TYR A 121 -14.57 13.07 5.71
C TYR A 121 -14.13 13.89 4.50
N SER A 122 -14.48 15.18 4.53
CA SER A 122 -14.25 16.12 3.44
C SER A 122 -13.56 17.39 3.98
N PRO A 123 -12.25 17.35 4.28
CA PRO A 123 -11.53 18.42 4.97
C PRO A 123 -11.49 19.75 4.20
N ASN A 124 -11.78 19.73 2.90
CA ASN A 124 -11.90 20.92 2.05
C ASN A 124 -13.32 21.54 2.06
N GLN A 125 -14.30 20.84 2.63
CA GLN A 125 -15.72 21.24 2.69
C GLN A 125 -16.26 21.00 4.13
N PRO A 126 -15.90 21.83 5.11
CA PRO A 126 -16.40 21.69 6.48
C PRO A 126 -17.94 21.86 6.52
N PRO A 127 -18.65 21.17 7.43
CA PRO A 127 -18.21 20.80 8.79
C PRO A 127 -17.91 19.30 9.03
N THR A 128 -17.24 18.61 8.11
CA THR A 128 -16.84 17.19 8.28
C THR A 128 -15.65 17.01 9.26
N PRO A 129 -15.41 15.81 9.83
CA PRO A 129 -16.10 14.53 9.60
C PRO A 129 -17.52 14.45 10.17
N LEU A 130 -18.41 13.74 9.47
CA LEU A 130 -19.77 13.44 9.89
C LEU A 130 -20.00 11.92 9.98
N VAL A 131 -20.62 11.46 11.07
CA VAL A 131 -20.97 10.06 11.31
C VAL A 131 -22.48 9.88 11.31
N HIS A 132 -22.97 9.01 10.45
CA HIS A 132 -24.39 8.70 10.30
C HIS A 132 -24.69 7.26 10.75
N GLY A 133 -25.93 7.00 11.16
CA GLY A 133 -26.42 5.65 11.46
C GLY A 133 -26.13 5.16 12.88
N LEU A 134 -25.74 6.06 13.79
CA LEU A 134 -25.53 5.75 15.21
C LEU A 134 -26.83 5.27 15.91
N PRO A 135 -26.71 4.50 17.01
CA PRO A 135 -27.86 4.10 17.83
C PRO A 135 -28.69 5.30 18.29
N GLY A 136 -30.01 5.10 18.44
CA GLY A 136 -30.96 6.15 18.85
C GLY A 136 -31.67 6.85 17.69
N GLY A 137 -31.12 6.79 16.46
CA GLY A 137 -31.68 7.48 15.30
C GLY A 137 -31.52 9.00 15.38
N GLY A 138 -31.29 9.69 14.25
CA GLY A 138 -31.13 11.14 14.26
C GLY A 138 -30.24 11.68 13.14
N ALA A 139 -29.92 12.98 13.26
CA ALA A 139 -28.99 13.69 12.40
C ALA A 139 -27.56 13.12 12.52
N ALA A 140 -26.70 13.49 11.57
CA ALA A 140 -25.29 13.11 11.60
C ALA A 140 -24.60 13.70 12.84
N THR A 141 -23.71 12.93 13.46
CA THR A 141 -22.85 13.40 14.54
C THR A 141 -21.56 13.93 13.94
N ARG A 142 -21.26 15.20 14.21
CA ARG A 142 -19.97 15.79 13.88
C ARG A 142 -18.92 15.32 14.88
N LEU A 143 -17.73 14.99 14.40
CA LEU A 143 -16.57 14.70 15.25
C LEU A 143 -15.72 15.96 15.43
N HIS A 144 -15.14 16.11 16.61
CA HIS A 144 -14.12 17.12 16.88
C HIS A 144 -12.81 16.47 17.31
N ALA A 145 -11.70 17.11 16.94
CA ALA A 145 -10.37 16.60 17.26
C ALA A 145 -10.16 16.55 18.78
N GLY A 146 -9.70 15.40 19.29
CA GLY A 146 -9.42 15.20 20.71
C GLY A 146 -10.64 14.84 21.56
N GLU A 147 -11.84 14.77 20.99
CA GLU A 147 -13.00 14.23 21.69
C GLU A 147 -12.93 12.69 21.78
N PRO A 148 -13.60 12.07 22.78
CA PRO A 148 -13.68 10.63 22.89
C PRO A 148 -14.24 9.98 21.61
N ALA A 149 -13.69 8.81 21.27
CA ALA A 149 -14.16 8.05 20.12
C ALA A 149 -15.65 7.70 20.25
N VAL A 150 -16.39 7.86 19.15
CA VAL A 150 -17.72 7.28 19.00
C VAL A 150 -17.56 5.77 18.84
N ALA A 151 -18.15 5.01 19.76
CA ALA A 151 -18.06 3.54 19.76
C ALA A 151 -19.44 2.90 19.63
N VAL A 152 -19.56 1.94 18.71
CA VAL A 152 -20.77 1.14 18.50
C VAL A 152 -20.34 -0.29 18.21
N GLU A 153 -20.61 -1.20 19.14
CA GLU A 153 -20.17 -2.60 19.06
C GLU A 153 -18.64 -2.71 18.84
N ASP A 154 -18.22 -3.29 17.72
CA ASP A 154 -16.82 -3.45 17.32
C ASP A 154 -16.27 -2.24 16.55
N VAL A 155 -17.09 -1.23 16.28
CA VAL A 155 -16.72 -0.03 15.52
C VAL A 155 -16.30 1.09 16.45
N ARG A 156 -15.14 1.70 16.20
CA ARG A 156 -14.70 2.94 16.87
C ARG A 156 -14.27 3.97 15.83
N ILE A 157 -14.71 5.21 16.03
CA ILE A 157 -14.45 6.34 15.13
C ILE A 157 -14.00 7.53 15.97
N SER A 158 -12.86 8.12 15.65
CA SER A 158 -12.34 9.32 16.33
C SER A 158 -11.65 10.26 15.35
N LEU A 159 -11.54 11.52 15.73
CA LEU A 159 -10.72 12.51 15.04
C LEU A 159 -9.60 12.94 15.99
N GLU A 160 -8.37 12.94 15.50
CA GLU A 160 -7.20 13.41 16.24
C GLU A 160 -6.53 14.54 15.48
N ALA A 161 -6.11 15.57 16.20
CA ALA A 161 -5.15 16.53 15.67
C ALA A 161 -3.75 15.98 15.94
N ARG A 162 -2.99 15.69 14.88
CA ARG A 162 -1.57 15.36 14.99
C ARG A 162 -0.78 16.65 14.80
N GLU A 163 0.01 16.99 15.81
CA GLU A 163 1.08 17.98 15.66
C GLU A 163 2.13 17.40 14.70
N GLY A 164 2.50 18.15 13.66
CA GLY A 164 3.37 17.68 12.59
C GLY A 164 4.02 18.83 11.83
N GLY A 165 5.19 18.54 11.24
CA GLY A 165 6.18 19.49 10.71
C GLY A 165 5.80 20.28 9.46
N GLN A 166 6.77 20.55 8.57
CA GLN A 166 6.64 21.48 7.43
C GLN A 166 5.47 21.07 6.52
N GLY A 167 4.33 21.77 6.64
CA GLY A 167 3.03 21.35 6.10
C GLY A 167 1.85 21.65 7.04
N GLY A 168 2.13 21.89 8.32
CA GLY A 168 1.14 22.21 9.35
C GLY A 168 0.60 20.96 10.05
N GLY A 169 -0.19 21.15 11.10
CA GLY A 169 -0.85 20.04 11.80
C GLY A 169 -1.81 19.28 10.88
N ALA A 170 -1.92 17.97 11.08
CA ALA A 170 -2.82 17.09 10.31
C ALA A 170 -4.03 16.71 11.15
N GLU A 171 -5.21 16.69 10.52
CA GLU A 171 -6.41 16.09 11.12
C GLU A 171 -6.51 14.65 10.64
N VAL A 172 -6.51 13.71 11.57
CA VAL A 172 -6.50 12.27 11.28
C VAL A 172 -7.80 11.64 11.75
N LEU A 173 -8.66 11.30 10.80
CA LEU A 173 -9.81 10.47 11.06
C LEU A 173 -9.33 9.03 11.24
N GLN A 174 -9.68 8.40 12.36
CA GLN A 174 -9.45 6.98 12.60
C GLN A 174 -10.78 6.25 12.60
N VAL A 175 -10.88 5.18 11.81
CA VAL A 175 -12.02 4.25 11.80
C VAL A 175 -11.48 2.85 12.05
N SER A 176 -11.98 2.16 13.05
CA SER A 176 -11.62 0.76 13.31
C SER A 176 -12.85 -0.12 13.45
N THR A 177 -12.72 -1.37 13.02
CA THR A 177 -13.71 -2.45 13.13
C THR A 177 -13.04 -3.66 13.79
N ALA A 178 -13.73 -4.80 13.92
CA ALA A 178 -13.07 -6.04 14.31
C ALA A 178 -11.99 -6.53 13.32
N GLY A 179 -12.04 -6.11 12.05
CA GLY A 179 -11.16 -6.63 10.99
C GLY A 179 -10.11 -5.65 10.46
N TRP A 180 -10.38 -4.35 10.55
CA TRP A 180 -9.62 -3.32 9.84
C TRP A 180 -9.47 -2.06 10.68
N LYS A 181 -8.31 -1.42 10.54
CA LYS A 181 -8.05 -0.04 10.96
C LYS A 181 -7.80 0.79 9.70
N LEU A 182 -8.46 1.94 9.62
CA LEU A 182 -8.25 2.98 8.64
C LEU A 182 -7.78 4.24 9.38
N GLU A 183 -6.73 4.87 8.87
CA GLU A 183 -6.40 6.27 9.16
C GLU A 183 -6.53 7.08 7.86
N ALA A 184 -7.26 8.20 7.91
CA ALA A 184 -7.36 9.16 6.82
C ALA A 184 -6.78 10.48 7.33
N SER A 185 -5.59 10.83 6.86
CA SER A 185 -4.84 12.02 7.32
C SER A 185 -5.03 13.17 6.32
N ALA A 186 -5.65 14.26 6.76
CA ALA A 186 -5.80 15.44 5.92
C ALA A 186 -4.59 16.37 6.04
N ARG A 187 -3.93 16.63 4.91
CA ARG A 187 -2.71 17.46 4.83
C ARG A 187 -2.80 18.44 3.69
N LEU A 188 -2.04 19.53 3.76
CA LEU A 188 -1.94 20.46 2.64
C LEU A 188 -1.28 19.78 1.44
N ILE A 189 -1.82 20.01 0.24
CA ILE A 189 -1.10 19.72 -0.99
C ILE A 189 0.05 20.72 -1.07
N TRP A 190 1.28 20.23 -0.88
CA TRP A 190 2.47 21.08 -0.88
C TRP A 190 2.63 21.81 -2.21
N ARG A 191 2.92 23.12 -2.13
CA ARG A 191 3.04 24.01 -3.30
C ARG A 191 1.83 23.95 -4.25
N SER A 192 0.65 23.65 -3.71
CA SER A 192 -0.60 23.71 -4.46
C SER A 192 -0.77 25.09 -5.08
N THR A 193 -1.25 25.10 -6.31
CA THR A 193 -1.71 26.30 -7.02
C THR A 193 -3.01 26.86 -6.43
N VAL A 194 -3.71 26.07 -5.60
CA VAL A 194 -4.88 26.49 -4.81
C VAL A 194 -4.48 26.54 -3.34
N PRO A 195 -4.32 27.75 -2.76
CA PRO A 195 -3.92 27.91 -1.36
C PRO A 195 -4.85 27.18 -0.40
N GLY A 196 -4.28 26.48 0.58
CA GLY A 196 -5.04 25.78 1.63
C GLY A 196 -5.72 24.48 1.18
N LYS A 197 -5.60 24.08 -0.09
CA LYS A 197 -6.15 22.81 -0.58
C LYS A 197 -5.49 21.64 0.15
N LYS A 198 -6.31 20.73 0.68
CA LYS A 198 -5.87 19.52 1.37
C LYS A 198 -6.08 18.27 0.51
N GLN A 199 -5.18 17.30 0.69
CA GLN A 199 -5.36 15.90 0.27
C GLN A 199 -5.67 15.03 1.50
N ILE A 200 -6.07 13.78 1.25
CA ILE A 200 -6.18 12.73 2.26
C ILE A 200 -5.19 11.61 1.93
N ASP A 201 -4.32 11.31 2.88
CA ASP A 201 -3.50 10.10 2.87
C ASP A 201 -4.26 8.99 3.61
N LEU A 202 -4.54 7.88 2.92
CA LEU A 202 -5.22 6.73 3.48
C LEU A 202 -4.18 5.72 3.97
N SER A 203 -4.36 5.19 5.17
CA SER A 203 -3.61 4.06 5.70
C SER A 203 -4.58 2.98 6.14
N LEU A 204 -4.47 1.82 5.54
CA LEU A 204 -5.31 0.65 5.74
C LEU A 204 -4.45 -0.43 6.37
N ALA A 205 -4.91 -0.99 7.48
CA ALA A 205 -4.20 -2.06 8.16
C ALA A 205 -5.19 -3.12 8.66
N PRO A 206 -4.94 -4.41 8.39
CA PRO A 206 -5.76 -5.47 8.94
C PRO A 206 -5.49 -5.61 10.46
N LEU A 207 -6.54 -5.78 11.25
CA LEU A 207 -6.46 -5.99 12.71
C LEU A 207 -6.45 -7.48 13.09
N ARG A 208 -6.66 -8.35 12.10
CA ARG A 208 -6.55 -9.81 12.17
C ARG A 208 -6.09 -10.31 10.79
N ASP A 209 -5.87 -11.61 10.63
CA ASP A 209 -5.62 -12.18 9.30
C ASP A 209 -6.78 -11.81 8.33
N PRO A 210 -6.52 -11.03 7.26
CA PRO A 210 -7.53 -10.62 6.28
C PRO A 210 -8.07 -11.81 5.48
N LEU A 211 -7.33 -12.92 5.41
CA LEU A 211 -7.76 -14.17 4.76
C LEU A 211 -8.36 -15.18 5.75
N GLY A 212 -8.43 -14.81 7.03
CA GLY A 212 -9.07 -15.62 8.06
C GLY A 212 -10.60 -15.72 7.84
N PRO A 213 -11.22 -16.82 8.30
CA PRO A 213 -12.66 -17.01 8.19
C PRO A 213 -13.43 -15.87 8.89
N GLN A 214 -14.47 -15.38 8.24
CA GLN A 214 -15.28 -14.28 8.75
C GLN A 214 -16.18 -14.79 9.90
N PRO A 215 -16.21 -14.12 11.07
CA PRO A 215 -16.98 -14.59 12.22
C PRO A 215 -18.46 -14.91 11.93
N PRO A 216 -19.20 -14.14 11.10
CA PRO A 216 -20.60 -14.43 10.83
C PRO A 216 -20.84 -15.66 9.94
N THR A 217 -19.91 -16.00 9.05
CA THR A 217 -20.11 -17.03 8.01
C THR A 217 -19.20 -18.25 8.14
N GLY A 218 -18.08 -18.13 8.87
CA GLY A 218 -17.02 -19.12 8.91
C GLY A 218 -16.24 -19.27 7.59
N LYS A 219 -16.55 -18.46 6.58
CA LYS A 219 -15.96 -18.53 5.23
C LYS A 219 -14.96 -17.40 5.00
N MET A 220 -14.02 -17.61 4.08
CA MET A 220 -13.04 -16.60 3.70
C MET A 220 -13.67 -15.59 2.73
N VAL A 221 -13.40 -14.30 2.96
CA VAL A 221 -13.66 -13.23 2.01
C VAL A 221 -12.36 -12.47 1.85
N ALA A 222 -11.63 -12.71 0.77
CA ALA A 222 -10.43 -11.94 0.50
C ALA A 222 -10.81 -10.47 0.20
N PRO A 223 -10.08 -9.50 0.78
CA PRO A 223 -10.33 -8.08 0.51
C PRO A 223 -10.05 -7.70 -0.94
N HIS A 224 -10.68 -6.62 -1.39
CA HIS A 224 -10.48 -6.03 -2.70
C HIS A 224 -10.52 -4.50 -2.63
N GLY A 225 -10.75 -3.81 -3.75
CA GLY A 225 -10.47 -2.37 -3.92
C GLY A 225 -9.07 -2.12 -4.49
N LEU A 226 -8.78 -0.88 -4.88
CA LEU A 226 -7.49 -0.50 -5.49
C LEU A 226 -6.31 -0.94 -4.64
N ILE A 227 -6.39 -0.76 -3.31
CA ILE A 227 -5.36 -1.15 -2.35
C ILE A 227 -5.67 -2.52 -1.74
N GLY A 228 -6.93 -2.74 -1.34
CA GLY A 228 -7.30 -3.92 -0.54
C GLY A 228 -7.03 -5.27 -1.22
N GLN A 229 -7.02 -5.32 -2.56
CA GLN A 229 -6.70 -6.54 -3.31
C GLN A 229 -5.27 -7.06 -3.07
N SER A 230 -4.37 -6.22 -2.58
CA SER A 230 -2.98 -6.61 -2.30
C SER A 230 -2.81 -7.45 -1.04
N TYR A 231 -3.86 -7.62 -0.23
CA TYR A 231 -3.88 -8.51 0.93
C TYR A 231 -4.35 -9.91 0.53
N ASP A 232 -3.60 -10.58 -0.34
CA ASP A 232 -3.94 -11.86 -1.00
C ASP A 232 -3.12 -13.07 -0.53
N GLY A 233 -2.00 -12.84 0.16
CA GLY A 233 -1.25 -13.83 0.93
C GLY A 233 -0.23 -14.60 0.12
N ASP A 234 0.05 -14.15 -1.09
CA ASP A 234 1.02 -14.80 -1.98
C ASP A 234 2.47 -14.38 -1.68
N GLY A 235 2.66 -13.28 -0.95
CA GLY A 235 3.98 -12.73 -0.65
C GLY A 235 4.67 -12.13 -1.89
N ILE A 236 3.91 -11.68 -2.88
CA ILE A 236 4.40 -11.09 -4.12
C ILE A 236 4.05 -9.60 -4.17
N ALA A 237 5.08 -8.78 -4.18
CA ALA A 237 4.99 -7.37 -4.54
C ALA A 237 4.83 -7.26 -6.07
N VAL A 238 3.87 -6.48 -6.53
CA VAL A 238 3.71 -6.15 -7.94
C VAL A 238 3.79 -4.64 -8.09
N ASP A 239 4.84 -4.16 -8.76
CA ASP A 239 4.97 -2.74 -9.10
C ASP A 239 4.24 -2.46 -10.40
N GLY A 240 3.30 -1.52 -10.34
CA GLY A 240 2.52 -1.07 -11.48
C GLY A 240 3.23 0.06 -12.20
N LYS A 241 2.51 0.67 -13.13
CA LYS A 241 2.98 1.87 -13.81
C LYS A 241 3.07 3.05 -12.83
N GLN A 242 4.15 3.81 -12.96
CA GLN A 242 4.38 5.06 -12.24
C GLN A 242 4.72 6.17 -13.23
N ASP A 243 4.30 7.39 -12.92
CA ASP A 243 4.51 8.59 -13.69
C ASP A 243 5.90 9.18 -13.42
N LYS A 244 6.82 8.87 -14.32
CA LYS A 244 8.15 9.48 -14.31
C LYS A 244 8.09 10.86 -14.93
N TYR A 245 8.15 11.91 -14.12
CA TYR A 245 7.94 13.30 -14.59
C TYR A 245 8.88 13.74 -15.70
N LYS A 246 10.14 13.28 -15.71
CA LYS A 246 11.07 13.54 -16.82
C LYS A 246 10.62 12.92 -18.14
N ASP A 247 10.07 11.70 -18.07
CA ASP A 247 9.62 10.96 -19.24
C ASP A 247 8.30 11.57 -19.76
N LEU A 248 7.39 11.93 -18.84
CA LEU A 248 6.19 12.71 -19.16
C LEU A 248 6.53 14.05 -19.80
N TRP A 249 7.46 14.80 -19.23
CA TRP A 249 7.90 16.09 -19.76
C TRP A 249 8.39 15.99 -21.19
N LYS A 250 9.22 14.98 -21.49
CA LYS A 250 9.68 14.70 -22.86
C LYS A 250 8.52 14.31 -23.78
N ALA A 251 7.67 13.39 -23.32
CA ALA A 251 6.53 12.91 -24.11
C ALA A 251 5.49 13.99 -24.40
N GLN A 252 5.35 14.98 -23.50
CA GLN A 252 4.38 16.08 -23.58
C GLN A 252 4.97 17.37 -24.18
N GLY A 253 6.14 17.28 -24.84
CA GLY A 253 6.67 18.37 -25.67
C GLY A 253 7.58 19.36 -24.94
N GLY A 254 8.04 19.06 -23.73
CA GLY A 254 9.09 19.81 -23.05
C GLY A 254 8.68 21.17 -22.48
N GLY A 255 7.40 21.36 -22.19
CA GLY A 255 6.86 22.62 -21.65
C GLY A 255 7.10 22.85 -20.15
N HIS A 256 6.49 23.89 -19.60
CA HIS A 256 6.50 24.19 -18.16
C HIS A 256 5.35 23.52 -17.39
N GLU A 257 4.65 22.58 -18.03
CA GLU A 257 3.51 21.87 -17.47
C GLU A 257 3.54 20.40 -17.91
N ILE A 258 3.22 19.49 -16.99
CA ILE A 258 3.00 18.07 -17.27
C ILE A 258 1.69 17.59 -16.65
N VAL A 259 1.09 16.56 -17.24
CA VAL A 259 -0.12 15.89 -16.76
C VAL A 259 0.22 14.44 -16.42
N THR A 260 -0.12 13.99 -15.21
CA THR A 260 0.01 12.57 -14.83
C THR A 260 -0.99 11.72 -15.62
N GLN A 261 -0.78 10.41 -15.73
CA GLN A 261 -1.60 9.53 -16.57
C GLN A 261 -1.69 8.08 -16.08
N ALA A 262 -0.90 7.65 -15.10
CA ALA A 262 -0.97 6.29 -14.57
C ALA A 262 -2.33 6.00 -13.90
N GLN A 263 -2.78 4.75 -13.99
CA GLN A 263 -4.04 4.20 -13.47
C GLN A 263 -3.78 2.92 -12.66
N ALA A 264 -2.60 2.82 -12.06
CA ALA A 264 -2.08 1.63 -11.40
C ALA A 264 -1.97 0.38 -12.30
N GLU A 265 -1.86 0.58 -13.62
CA GLU A 265 -1.86 -0.51 -14.61
C GLU A 265 -0.74 -1.52 -14.29
N GLY A 266 -1.09 -2.80 -14.37
CA GLY A 266 -0.17 -3.90 -14.12
C GLY A 266 -0.03 -4.32 -12.65
N ALA A 267 -0.45 -3.50 -11.67
CA ALA A 267 -0.46 -3.89 -10.26
C ALA A 267 -1.84 -4.32 -9.73
N ILE A 268 -2.91 -3.93 -10.43
CA ILE A 268 -4.30 -4.18 -10.04
C ILE A 268 -4.98 -5.18 -11.00
N GLU A 269 -5.97 -5.92 -10.51
CA GLU A 269 -6.85 -6.69 -11.39
C GLU A 269 -7.80 -5.77 -12.16
N GLY A 270 -7.92 -5.97 -13.47
CA GLY A 270 -8.76 -5.13 -14.31
C GLY A 270 -8.13 -3.77 -14.57
N GLU A 271 -8.99 -2.76 -14.76
CA GLU A 271 -8.58 -1.39 -15.07
C GLU A 271 -9.08 -0.41 -14.00
N GLY A 272 -8.52 0.80 -13.92
CA GLY A 272 -8.88 1.79 -12.90
C GLY A 272 -10.38 2.06 -12.80
N ASP A 273 -11.07 2.12 -13.94
CA ASP A 273 -12.52 2.37 -14.02
C ASP A 273 -13.37 1.23 -13.45
N ASP A 274 -12.85 0.00 -13.35
CA ASP A 274 -13.57 -1.11 -12.72
C ASP A 274 -13.79 -0.88 -11.21
N TYR A 275 -13.03 0.05 -10.61
CA TYR A 275 -13.10 0.45 -9.20
C TYR A 275 -13.93 1.72 -8.97
N LYS A 276 -14.42 2.35 -10.04
CA LYS A 276 -15.19 3.58 -9.98
C LYS A 276 -16.57 3.29 -9.37
N MET A 277 -16.98 4.16 -8.45
CA MET A 277 -18.23 4.05 -7.70
C MET A 277 -19.28 4.99 -8.28
N ALA A 278 -20.53 4.55 -8.27
CA ALA A 278 -21.67 5.36 -8.72
C ALA A 278 -22.10 6.43 -7.70
N ASP A 279 -21.78 6.24 -6.42
CA ASP A 279 -22.14 7.12 -5.31
C ASP A 279 -21.00 7.14 -4.27
N PHE A 280 -20.89 8.23 -3.51
CA PHE A 280 -19.94 8.45 -2.43
C PHE A 280 -19.94 7.29 -1.43
N PHE A 281 -21.13 6.86 -0.98
CA PHE A 281 -21.32 5.72 -0.08
C PHE A 281 -21.67 4.42 -0.79
N GLY A 282 -21.46 4.35 -2.11
CA GLY A 282 -21.68 3.12 -2.86
C GLY A 282 -20.84 1.97 -2.30
N THR A 283 -21.37 0.76 -2.40
CA THR A 283 -20.64 -0.47 -2.06
C THR A 283 -20.59 -1.46 -3.21
N ASP A 284 -21.33 -1.19 -4.28
CA ASP A 284 -21.50 -2.10 -5.41
C ASP A 284 -20.62 -1.64 -6.57
N PHE A 285 -19.69 -2.51 -6.96
CA PHE A 285 -18.79 -2.37 -8.11
C PHE A 285 -18.30 -3.76 -8.52
N LYS A 286 -17.56 -3.87 -9.63
CA LYS A 286 -17.17 -5.16 -10.25
C LYS A 286 -16.53 -6.14 -9.27
N TYR A 287 -15.69 -5.65 -8.36
CA TYR A 287 -14.94 -6.47 -7.41
C TYR A 287 -15.43 -6.33 -5.97
N SER A 288 -16.69 -5.91 -5.76
CA SER A 288 -17.21 -5.72 -4.40
C SER A 288 -17.09 -6.99 -3.55
N ARG A 289 -16.74 -6.76 -2.29
CA ARG A 289 -16.68 -7.75 -1.21
C ARG A 289 -17.58 -7.36 -0.04
N PHE A 290 -18.32 -6.26 -0.18
CA PHE A 290 -19.16 -5.76 0.89
C PHE A 290 -20.39 -6.66 1.06
N ALA A 291 -20.60 -7.14 2.28
CA ALA A 291 -21.70 -8.04 2.65
C ALA A 291 -21.77 -9.37 1.86
N VAL A 292 -20.70 -9.78 1.18
CA VAL A 292 -20.63 -11.09 0.53
C VAL A 292 -20.23 -12.18 1.53
N ALA A 293 -20.69 -13.42 1.31
CA ALA A 293 -20.41 -14.53 2.22
C ALA A 293 -19.04 -15.17 1.99
N GLU A 294 -18.52 -15.10 0.76
CA GLU A 294 -17.29 -15.74 0.33
C GLU A 294 -16.72 -15.00 -0.89
N ALA A 295 -15.39 -14.89 -0.97
CA ALA A 295 -14.74 -14.35 -2.16
C ALA A 295 -13.27 -14.82 -2.26
N PRO A 296 -12.79 -15.11 -3.48
CA PRO A 296 -11.41 -15.51 -3.71
C PRO A 296 -10.47 -14.29 -3.64
N VAL A 297 -9.18 -14.60 -3.42
CA VAL A 297 -8.06 -13.66 -3.58
C VAL A 297 -7.94 -13.20 -5.05
N ARG A 298 -7.21 -12.09 -5.27
CA ARG A 298 -6.86 -11.66 -6.63
C ARG A 298 -6.01 -12.71 -7.34
N ASP A 299 -6.10 -12.77 -8.66
CA ASP A 299 -5.30 -13.62 -9.53
C ASP A 299 -4.04 -12.88 -9.99
N VAL A 300 -2.95 -13.06 -9.24
CA VAL A 300 -1.66 -12.41 -9.50
C VAL A 300 -1.04 -12.80 -10.84
N SER A 301 -1.43 -13.95 -11.42
CA SER A 301 -0.96 -14.35 -12.75
C SER A 301 -1.47 -13.43 -13.87
N LYS A 302 -2.53 -12.67 -13.63
CA LYS A 302 -3.09 -11.69 -14.58
C LYS A 302 -2.41 -10.32 -14.50
N LEU A 303 -1.55 -10.10 -13.52
CA LEU A 303 -0.90 -8.82 -13.28
C LEU A 303 0.37 -8.70 -14.10
N THR A 304 0.46 -7.65 -14.91
CA THR A 304 1.54 -7.45 -15.89
C THR A 304 2.68 -6.57 -15.39
N GLY A 305 2.54 -6.03 -14.17
CA GLY A 305 3.57 -5.23 -13.50
C GLY A 305 4.81 -6.04 -13.14
N MET A 306 5.80 -5.38 -12.55
CA MET A 306 7.04 -6.05 -12.14
C MET A 306 6.82 -6.85 -10.86
N HIS A 307 6.97 -8.18 -10.94
CA HIS A 307 6.82 -9.06 -9.79
C HIS A 307 8.14 -9.15 -9.01
N ARG A 308 8.04 -9.03 -7.69
CA ARG A 308 9.15 -9.22 -6.77
C ARG A 308 8.66 -9.96 -5.52
N LEU A 309 9.54 -10.74 -4.92
CA LEU A 309 9.24 -11.29 -3.59
C LEU A 309 9.06 -10.14 -2.59
N ALA A 310 8.05 -10.25 -1.74
CA ALA A 310 7.83 -9.32 -0.64
C ALA A 310 9.10 -9.25 0.21
N ARG A 311 9.51 -8.03 0.57
CA ARG A 311 10.67 -7.84 1.43
C ARG A 311 10.35 -8.47 2.80
N PRO A 312 11.28 -9.24 3.42
CA PRO A 312 11.06 -9.73 4.77
C PRO A 312 10.83 -8.53 5.69
N THR A 313 9.65 -8.43 6.29
CA THR A 313 9.40 -7.45 7.34
C THR A 313 10.30 -7.81 8.51
N THR A 314 11.20 -6.91 8.91
CA THR A 314 12.07 -7.09 10.08
C THR A 314 11.22 -7.27 11.34
N GLY A 315 10.98 -8.51 11.74
CA GLY A 315 10.21 -8.89 12.91
C GLY A 315 10.72 -10.21 13.48
N ALA A 316 10.71 -10.32 14.81
CA ALA A 316 11.27 -11.44 15.55
C ALA A 316 10.66 -12.80 15.15
N PRO A 317 11.43 -13.91 15.24
CA PRO A 317 10.92 -15.25 14.94
C PRO A 317 9.80 -15.61 15.92
N GLY A 318 8.62 -15.96 15.42
CA GLY A 318 7.49 -16.47 16.22
C GLY A 318 6.21 -15.61 16.25
N SER A 319 6.16 -14.46 15.57
CA SER A 319 4.93 -13.68 15.41
C SER A 319 4.09 -14.20 14.23
N ALA A 320 2.96 -14.85 14.51
CA ALA A 320 1.99 -15.34 13.52
C ALA A 320 1.18 -14.21 12.84
N SER A 321 1.84 -13.13 12.40
CA SER A 321 1.22 -12.08 11.59
C SER A 321 2.15 -11.66 10.47
N THR A 322 1.96 -12.29 9.32
CA THR A 322 2.61 -12.00 8.03
C THR A 322 2.19 -10.64 7.45
N TRP A 323 1.25 -9.95 8.09
CA TRP A 323 0.58 -8.73 7.65
C TRP A 323 0.84 -7.57 8.62
N LYS A 324 2.06 -7.02 8.64
CA LYS A 324 2.41 -5.87 9.49
C LYS A 324 2.58 -4.55 8.75
N VAL A 325 2.33 -4.52 7.45
CA VAL A 325 2.51 -3.33 6.63
C VAL A 325 1.15 -2.68 6.40
N SER A 326 1.02 -1.43 6.82
CA SER A 326 -0.09 -0.57 6.40
C SER A 326 0.06 -0.26 4.92
N SER A 327 -1.02 -0.39 4.17
CA SER A 327 -1.10 -0.05 2.74
C SER A 327 -2.00 1.15 2.55
N GLY A 328 -1.78 1.92 1.50
CA GLY A 328 -2.33 3.26 1.55
C GLY A 328 -2.13 4.11 0.31
N THR A 329 -2.58 5.34 0.45
CA THR A 329 -2.19 6.47 -0.39
C THR A 329 -1.28 7.37 0.41
N ILE A 330 -0.19 7.83 -0.19
CA ILE A 330 0.68 8.85 0.40
C ILE A 330 0.89 9.92 -0.67
N GLY A 331 0.58 11.18 -0.34
CA GLY A 331 1.14 12.31 -1.08
C GLY A 331 2.53 12.67 -0.56
N ASP A 332 3.34 13.28 -1.42
CA ASP A 332 4.79 13.28 -1.25
C ASP A 332 5.35 14.35 -0.30
N ASP A 333 4.52 15.15 0.38
CA ASP A 333 4.97 16.08 1.42
C ASP A 333 5.69 15.36 2.58
N GLU A 334 5.40 14.06 2.81
CA GLU A 334 6.14 13.24 3.78
C GLU A 334 7.50 12.71 3.28
N ARG A 335 7.74 12.59 1.96
CA ARG A 335 8.99 11.99 1.44
C ARG A 335 10.16 12.96 1.38
N GLU A 336 9.93 14.25 1.09
CA GLU A 336 11.02 15.24 1.06
C GLU A 336 11.71 15.37 2.44
N GLY A 337 10.98 15.14 3.53
CA GLY A 337 11.51 15.21 4.90
C GLY A 337 12.51 14.12 5.30
N GLN A 338 12.63 13.02 4.53
CA GLN A 338 13.51 11.89 4.89
C GLN A 338 14.88 11.90 4.18
N ASN A 339 15.09 12.75 3.17
CA ASN A 339 16.29 12.71 2.32
C ASN A 339 17.04 14.03 2.16
N GLU A 340 16.67 15.11 2.86
CA GLU A 340 17.51 16.31 2.89
C GLU A 340 18.51 16.23 4.06
N PRO A 341 19.84 16.24 3.80
CA PRO A 341 20.78 16.57 4.86
C PRO A 341 20.46 17.98 5.35
N ALA A 342 20.32 18.14 6.67
CA ALA A 342 20.07 19.44 7.28
C ALA A 342 21.01 20.51 6.69
N PRO A 343 20.51 21.71 6.35
CA PRO A 343 21.37 22.76 5.82
C PRO A 343 22.45 23.04 6.86
N SER A 344 23.70 22.83 6.46
CA SER A 344 24.87 23.22 7.26
C SER A 344 24.76 24.72 7.53
N ARG A 345 24.66 25.07 8.81
CA ARG A 345 24.77 26.45 9.29
C ARG A 345 26.15 27.02 9.00
#